data_AF-A0A603KRS8-F1
#
_entry.id   AF-A0A603KRS8-F1
#
_cell.length_a   1.000
_cell.length_b   1.000
_cell.length_c   1.000
_cell.angle_alpha   90.00
_cell.angle_beta   90.00
_cell.angle_gamma   90.00
#
_symmetry.space_group_name_H-M   'P 1'
#
loop_
_entity.id
_entity.type
_entity.pdbx_description
1 polymer ?
#
loop_
_entity_poly.entity_id
_entity_poly.type
_entity_poly.pdbx_seq_one_letter_code
_entity_poly.pdbx_strand_id
1 'polypeptide(L)'
;MSDLLYLKITGEKQGNISSGCGTYESVGNRWQVSHEDEIFVFSLVNTVTSTGNGLNLQGLNFCKLIDKSTPLFCNAITQNERLYIEIDFYRINKTGRWERYYYIQLRNASVVNIHTSFTNNNLDTESITVTYEYIVCKHLIANTEFDYLAFPAEYNAMFIPRRVRPARKTIPAPVPTVNPVPPPPEVTPVYAKSCLKEKGCTDAGTAEEPAENFGQMVIFAQPAVDDCCGYRHQPDDRSAIHPPVEGAAVPWVLASQVWGEWSLGGVLSAARGVPYIGALASALYIPSAGEGSARVPGRDEFWYEEELRQKALAGSTATTRVRFFWRDDIHGRPQVYGVHTGEGTPYENVRVANMLWNEETQCYEFTPAHGVAGPVIAWTPEKPETGNLPGHTGNNRPPIDQATILVTPIPDGKDEYTTPPFPLPDISDFNDYILVFPADSGIKPIYIYLKDDPRKQPGVVTGKGVELSPGTRWLDMSVTNHGNGAPIPAHIADKLRGQEFKNFDDFREALWLEVSKDPVLMGQFIGNNKVNISRGAAPFTPEPGYYYGPNEIVNKFHIHHIIAIEHGGGVYSIDNMRIVTPRLHDEIHYRR
;
A
#
# COMPACT_ATOMS: atom_id res chain seq x y z
N MET A 1 -23.61 -4.36 5.09
CA MET A 1 -22.87 -5.29 4.22
C MET A 1 -23.40 -6.68 4.51
N SER A 2 -23.83 -7.39 3.48
CA SER A 2 -24.41 -8.73 3.56
C SER A 2 -23.38 -9.78 3.96
N ASP A 3 -23.81 -10.80 4.70
CA ASP A 3 -23.00 -11.99 5.00
C ASP A 3 -22.63 -12.71 3.68
N LEU A 4 -21.39 -13.21 3.58
CA LEU A 4 -20.89 -13.91 2.39
C LEU A 4 -21.01 -15.43 2.60
N LEU A 5 -21.48 -16.14 1.58
CA LEU A 5 -21.65 -17.59 1.60
C LEU A 5 -20.81 -18.23 0.48
N TYR A 6 -20.00 -19.22 0.84
CA TYR A 6 -19.24 -20.02 -0.13
C TYR A 6 -19.52 -21.48 0.04
N LEU A 7 -19.51 -22.19 -1.08
CA LEU A 7 -19.99 -23.55 -1.17
C LEU A 7 -18.95 -24.45 -1.86
N LYS A 8 -18.54 -25.53 -1.19
CA LYS A 8 -17.69 -26.59 -1.74
C LYS A 8 -18.54 -27.82 -2.05
N ILE A 9 -18.35 -28.40 -3.22
CA ILE A 9 -19.10 -29.59 -3.63
C ILE A 9 -18.16 -30.66 -4.15
N THR A 10 -18.34 -31.87 -3.64
CA THR A 10 -17.72 -33.07 -4.20
C THR A 10 -18.82 -34.04 -4.62
N GLY A 11 -18.83 -34.42 -5.90
CA GLY A 11 -19.68 -35.49 -6.42
C GLY A 11 -19.01 -36.85 -6.31
N GLU A 12 -19.80 -37.89 -6.10
CA GLU A 12 -19.33 -39.28 -6.02
C GLU A 12 -18.64 -39.77 -7.31
N LYS A 13 -19.11 -39.31 -8.47
CA LYS A 13 -18.59 -39.66 -9.80
C LYS A 13 -17.70 -38.56 -10.36
N GLN A 14 -18.10 -37.29 -10.21
CA GLN A 14 -17.42 -36.15 -10.81
C GLN A 14 -16.23 -35.62 -9.99
N GLY A 15 -16.06 -36.06 -8.73
CA GLY A 15 -15.00 -35.56 -7.87
C GLY A 15 -15.27 -34.12 -7.43
N ASN A 16 -14.23 -33.28 -7.30
CA ASN A 16 -14.38 -31.92 -6.81
C ASN A 16 -15.07 -31.03 -7.87
N ILE A 17 -16.39 -30.86 -7.73
CA ILE A 17 -17.23 -30.08 -8.64
C ILE A 17 -16.89 -28.59 -8.52
N SER A 18 -16.69 -28.10 -7.28
CA SER A 18 -16.41 -26.69 -7.02
C SER A 18 -14.98 -26.26 -7.38
N SER A 19 -14.09 -27.21 -7.71
CA SER A 19 -12.72 -26.86 -8.09
C SER A 19 -12.68 -25.93 -9.30
N GLY A 20 -11.95 -24.83 -9.15
CA GLY A 20 -11.84 -23.77 -10.13
C GLY A 20 -13.11 -22.94 -10.35
N CYS A 21 -14.17 -23.09 -9.56
CA CYS A 21 -15.43 -22.37 -9.80
C CYS A 21 -15.37 -20.89 -9.39
N GLY A 22 -14.57 -20.55 -8.38
CA GLY A 22 -14.34 -19.19 -7.94
C GLY A 22 -13.17 -18.52 -8.63
N THR A 23 -12.82 -18.97 -9.85
CA THR A 23 -11.74 -18.40 -10.67
C THR A 23 -12.27 -17.41 -11.69
N TYR A 24 -11.38 -16.59 -12.24
CA TYR A 24 -11.71 -15.65 -13.30
C TYR A 24 -12.32 -16.34 -14.53
N GLU A 25 -11.78 -17.49 -14.94
CA GLU A 25 -12.28 -18.26 -16.10
C GLU A 25 -13.75 -18.70 -15.93
N SER A 26 -14.19 -18.83 -14.68
CA SER A 26 -15.50 -19.36 -14.31
C SER A 26 -16.55 -18.26 -14.08
N VAL A 27 -16.23 -17.22 -13.29
CA VAL A 27 -17.19 -16.17 -12.88
C VAL A 27 -16.79 -14.75 -13.32
N GLY A 28 -15.73 -14.61 -14.12
CA GLY A 28 -15.20 -13.33 -14.59
C GLY A 28 -14.80 -12.42 -13.44
N ASN A 29 -15.09 -11.12 -13.56
CA ASN A 29 -14.73 -10.08 -12.57
C ASN A 29 -15.32 -10.27 -11.16
N ARG A 30 -16.18 -11.27 -10.95
CA ARG A 30 -16.80 -11.57 -9.64
C ARG A 30 -16.05 -12.61 -8.84
N TRP A 31 -14.95 -13.14 -9.38
CA TRP A 31 -14.08 -14.06 -8.68
C TRP A 31 -13.44 -13.40 -7.46
N GLN A 32 -13.12 -14.19 -6.45
CA GLN A 32 -12.58 -13.69 -5.18
C GLN A 32 -11.41 -14.57 -4.75
N VAL A 33 -10.31 -13.89 -4.40
CA VAL A 33 -9.07 -14.54 -3.95
C VAL A 33 -9.35 -15.39 -2.72
N SER A 34 -8.70 -16.55 -2.62
CA SER A 34 -8.84 -17.57 -1.57
C SER A 34 -10.14 -18.37 -1.57
N HIS A 35 -10.98 -18.20 -2.59
CA HIS A 35 -12.22 -18.94 -2.80
C HIS A 35 -12.25 -19.61 -4.19
N GLU A 36 -11.09 -19.89 -4.80
CA GLU A 36 -10.95 -20.37 -6.18
C GLU A 36 -11.60 -21.74 -6.43
N ASP A 37 -11.55 -22.61 -5.42
CA ASP A 37 -12.19 -23.94 -5.43
C ASP A 37 -13.57 -23.94 -4.76
N GLU A 38 -14.17 -22.76 -4.59
CA GLU A 38 -15.47 -22.56 -3.95
C GLU A 38 -16.43 -21.83 -4.89
N ILE A 39 -17.72 -22.04 -4.66
CA ILE A 39 -18.80 -21.40 -5.40
C ILE A 39 -19.37 -20.28 -4.54
N PHE A 40 -19.44 -19.07 -5.08
CA PHE A 40 -20.07 -17.94 -4.40
C PHE A 40 -21.60 -18.03 -4.48
N VAL A 41 -22.28 -17.90 -3.34
CA VAL A 41 -23.73 -18.07 -3.21
C VAL A 41 -24.39 -16.75 -2.81
N PHE A 42 -25.36 -16.29 -3.62
CA PHE A 42 -26.09 -15.04 -3.38
C PHE A 42 -27.23 -15.19 -2.36
N SER A 43 -27.90 -16.33 -2.38
CA SER A 43 -28.99 -16.62 -1.46
C SER A 43 -29.04 -18.10 -1.14
N LEU A 44 -29.45 -18.40 0.10
CA LEU A 44 -29.64 -19.75 0.57
C LEU A 44 -30.89 -19.80 1.45
N VAL A 45 -31.78 -20.74 1.13
CA VAL A 45 -33.01 -21.01 1.88
C VAL A 45 -32.99 -22.47 2.28
N ASN A 46 -32.99 -22.72 3.58
CA ASN A 46 -33.15 -24.04 4.14
C ASN A 46 -34.43 -24.08 4.99
N THR A 47 -35.39 -24.92 4.59
CA THR A 47 -36.69 -25.00 5.27
C THR A 47 -36.80 -26.34 5.99
N VAL A 48 -36.88 -26.27 7.33
CA VAL A 48 -37.11 -27.42 8.20
C VAL A 48 -38.50 -27.28 8.81
N THR A 49 -39.38 -28.24 8.55
CA THR A 49 -40.75 -28.24 9.07
C THR A 49 -40.97 -29.45 9.97
N SER A 50 -41.62 -29.26 11.12
CA SER A 50 -42.05 -30.37 11.97
C SER A 50 -43.40 -30.88 11.51
N THR A 51 -43.53 -32.20 11.35
CA THR A 51 -44.83 -32.85 11.04
C THR A 51 -45.53 -33.38 12.29
N GLY A 52 -44.95 -33.18 13.48
CA GLY A 52 -45.39 -33.79 14.74
C GLY A 52 -44.89 -35.22 14.97
N ASN A 53 -44.54 -35.96 13.91
CA ASN A 53 -44.00 -37.33 13.96
C ASN A 53 -42.55 -37.45 13.46
N GLY A 54 -41.91 -36.34 13.11
CA GLY A 54 -40.53 -36.27 12.61
C GLY A 54 -40.25 -34.93 11.92
N LEU A 55 -38.98 -34.71 11.52
CA LEU A 55 -38.62 -33.55 10.70
C LEU A 55 -38.88 -33.85 9.22
N ASN A 56 -39.60 -32.96 8.56
CA ASN A 56 -39.69 -32.90 7.10
C ASN A 56 -38.70 -31.83 6.61
N LEU A 57 -37.64 -32.32 5.98
CA LEU A 57 -36.61 -31.50 5.33
C LEU A 57 -37.11 -31.17 3.92
N GLN A 58 -37.48 -29.92 3.66
CA GLN A 58 -38.03 -29.52 2.37
C GLN A 58 -36.96 -29.28 1.28
N GLY A 59 -35.74 -29.75 1.52
CA GLY A 59 -34.57 -29.48 0.68
C GLY A 59 -33.90 -28.14 0.99
N LEU A 60 -32.68 -27.97 0.48
CA LEU A 60 -31.91 -26.74 0.56
C LEU A 60 -31.87 -26.13 -0.83
N ASN A 61 -32.28 -24.87 -0.94
CA ASN A 61 -32.24 -24.11 -2.18
C ASN A 61 -31.15 -23.03 -2.07
N PHE A 62 -30.30 -22.92 -3.07
CA PHE A 62 -29.31 -21.84 -3.15
C PHE A 62 -29.23 -21.25 -4.55
N CYS A 63 -28.90 -19.97 -4.64
CA CYS A 63 -28.73 -19.23 -5.88
C CYS A 63 -27.28 -18.80 -6.07
N LYS A 64 -26.75 -19.01 -7.27
CA LYS A 64 -25.38 -18.68 -7.68
C LYS A 64 -25.35 -18.07 -9.09
N LEU A 65 -24.22 -17.52 -9.49
CA LEU A 65 -23.97 -17.13 -10.89
C LEU A 65 -23.94 -18.35 -11.80
N ILE A 66 -24.13 -18.17 -13.10
CA ILE A 66 -23.68 -19.16 -14.08
C ILE A 66 -22.14 -19.21 -14.05
N ASP A 67 -21.58 -20.40 -13.89
CA ASP A 67 -20.14 -20.59 -13.73
C ASP A 67 -19.69 -21.98 -14.24
N LYS A 68 -18.43 -22.35 -14.04
CA LYS A 68 -17.88 -23.65 -14.46
C LYS A 68 -18.61 -24.86 -13.85
N SER A 69 -19.25 -24.72 -12.69
CA SER A 69 -20.03 -25.80 -12.07
C SER A 69 -21.41 -25.99 -12.69
N THR A 70 -21.96 -25.00 -13.42
CA THR A 70 -23.28 -25.09 -14.07
C THR A 70 -23.46 -26.37 -14.90
N PRO A 71 -22.59 -26.71 -15.87
CA PRO A 71 -22.71 -27.97 -16.61
C PRO A 71 -22.48 -29.21 -15.74
N LEU A 72 -21.72 -29.10 -14.64
CA LEU A 72 -21.49 -30.22 -13.71
C LEU A 72 -22.71 -30.52 -12.85
N PHE A 73 -23.51 -29.51 -12.51
CA PHE A 73 -24.83 -29.71 -11.90
C PHE A 73 -25.81 -30.40 -12.86
N CYS A 74 -25.79 -30.04 -14.14
CA CYS A 74 -26.58 -30.73 -15.16
C CYS A 74 -26.20 -32.22 -15.27
N ASN A 75 -24.91 -32.55 -15.16
CA ASN A 75 -24.47 -33.94 -15.06
C ASN A 75 -24.95 -34.62 -13.77
N ALA A 76 -24.87 -33.92 -12.64
CA ALA A 76 -25.28 -34.47 -11.34
C ALA A 76 -26.78 -34.80 -11.30
N ILE A 77 -27.65 -33.94 -11.81
CA ILE A 77 -29.11 -34.19 -11.86
C ILE A 77 -29.45 -35.32 -12.84
N THR A 78 -28.83 -35.36 -14.02
CA THR A 78 -29.14 -36.38 -15.05
C THR A 78 -28.66 -37.77 -14.64
N GLN A 79 -27.59 -37.85 -13.86
CA GLN A 79 -27.02 -39.11 -13.38
C GLN A 79 -27.50 -39.51 -11.98
N ASN A 80 -28.41 -38.74 -11.39
CA ASN A 80 -28.84 -38.84 -9.99
C ASN A 80 -27.64 -39.05 -9.04
N GLU A 81 -26.62 -38.22 -9.22
CA GLU A 81 -25.36 -38.35 -8.49
C GLU A 81 -25.51 -37.90 -7.03
N ARG A 82 -24.83 -38.63 -6.14
CA ARG A 82 -24.74 -38.30 -4.72
C ARG A 82 -23.64 -37.27 -4.51
N LEU A 83 -23.98 -36.19 -3.80
CA LEU A 83 -23.13 -35.05 -3.54
C LEU A 83 -22.81 -34.93 -2.05
N TYR A 84 -21.62 -34.43 -1.78
CA TYR A 84 -21.18 -33.95 -0.48
C TYR A 84 -20.98 -32.44 -0.58
N ILE A 85 -21.73 -31.67 0.23
CA ILE A 85 -21.79 -30.21 0.13
C ILE A 85 -21.37 -29.61 1.47
N GLU A 86 -20.46 -28.64 1.42
CA GLU A 86 -20.02 -27.84 2.57
C GLU A 86 -20.28 -26.37 2.29
N ILE A 87 -20.83 -25.65 3.26
CA ILE A 87 -21.24 -24.26 3.12
C ILE A 87 -20.67 -23.47 4.29
N ASP A 88 -19.80 -22.52 3.97
CA ASP A 88 -19.14 -21.64 4.93
C ASP A 88 -19.78 -20.24 4.90
N PHE A 89 -20.17 -19.75 6.08
CA PHE A 89 -20.77 -18.43 6.26
C PHE A 89 -19.77 -17.49 6.92
N TYR A 90 -19.60 -16.32 6.30
CA TYR A 90 -18.68 -15.29 6.75
C TYR A 90 -19.42 -14.02 7.16
N ARG A 91 -18.95 -13.39 8.24
CA ARG A 91 -19.41 -12.08 8.70
C ARG A 91 -18.23 -11.20 9.10
N ILE A 92 -18.47 -9.89 9.20
CA ILE A 92 -17.47 -8.95 9.72
C ILE A 92 -17.51 -8.99 11.25
N ASN A 93 -16.36 -9.23 11.88
CA ASN A 93 -16.23 -9.26 13.34
C ASN A 93 -16.04 -7.86 13.93
N LYS A 94 -16.01 -7.76 15.27
CA LYS A 94 -15.84 -6.48 16.00
C LYS A 94 -14.54 -5.72 15.65
N THR A 95 -13.55 -6.39 15.04
CA THR A 95 -12.28 -5.79 14.62
C THR A 95 -12.26 -5.40 13.14
N GLY A 96 -13.40 -5.50 12.44
CA GLY A 96 -13.51 -5.18 11.02
C GLY A 96 -12.93 -6.25 10.08
N ARG A 97 -12.61 -7.45 10.58
CA ARG A 97 -12.08 -8.56 9.78
C ARG A 97 -13.19 -9.57 9.46
N TRP A 98 -13.11 -10.21 8.30
CA TRP A 98 -13.96 -11.36 7.98
C TRP A 98 -13.65 -12.55 8.89
N GLU A 99 -14.67 -13.15 9.49
CA GLU A 99 -14.57 -14.38 10.25
C GLU A 99 -15.60 -15.39 9.76
N ARG A 100 -15.19 -16.66 9.64
CA ARG A 100 -16.11 -17.77 9.40
C ARG A 100 -16.84 -18.10 10.69
N TYR A 101 -18.16 -17.87 10.74
CA TYR A 101 -18.92 -17.99 11.98
C TYR A 101 -19.95 -19.12 12.00
N TYR A 102 -20.42 -19.57 10.84
CA TYR A 102 -21.42 -20.62 10.71
C TYR A 102 -21.06 -21.58 9.56
N TYR A 103 -21.42 -22.85 9.71
CA TYR A 103 -21.07 -23.93 8.80
C TYR A 103 -22.25 -24.89 8.62
N ILE A 104 -22.58 -25.22 7.37
CA ILE A 104 -23.55 -26.27 7.04
C ILE A 104 -22.84 -27.35 6.23
N GLN A 105 -23.13 -28.61 6.56
CA GLN A 105 -22.67 -29.78 5.83
C GLN A 105 -23.87 -30.63 5.44
N LEU A 106 -23.96 -31.00 4.15
CA LEU A 106 -24.94 -31.98 3.65
C LEU A 106 -24.21 -33.23 3.18
N ARG A 107 -24.74 -34.40 3.52
CA ARG A 107 -24.27 -35.69 2.99
C ARG A 107 -25.38 -36.40 2.23
N ASN A 108 -24.95 -37.17 1.24
CA ASN A 108 -25.83 -37.88 0.33
C ASN A 108 -26.88 -36.94 -0.30
N ALA A 109 -26.43 -35.74 -0.70
CA ALA A 109 -27.29 -34.76 -1.32
C ALA A 109 -27.53 -35.10 -2.80
N SER A 110 -28.73 -34.86 -3.32
CA SER A 110 -29.06 -35.07 -4.73
C SER A 110 -29.74 -33.84 -5.29
N VAL A 111 -29.37 -33.45 -6.51
CA VAL A 111 -29.97 -32.30 -7.19
C VAL A 111 -31.37 -32.68 -7.66
N VAL A 112 -32.37 -31.87 -7.29
CA VAL A 112 -33.79 -32.12 -7.63
C VAL A 112 -34.28 -31.14 -8.68
N ASN A 113 -33.79 -29.90 -8.66
CA ASN A 113 -34.20 -28.86 -9.60
C ASN A 113 -33.04 -27.90 -9.87
N ILE A 114 -32.87 -27.53 -11.13
CA ILE A 114 -31.98 -26.46 -11.58
C ILE A 114 -32.85 -25.49 -12.39
N HIS A 115 -32.93 -24.25 -11.93
CA HIS A 115 -33.64 -23.17 -12.62
C HIS A 115 -32.65 -22.08 -13.01
N THR A 116 -32.32 -21.99 -14.29
CA THR A 116 -31.43 -20.95 -14.84
C THR A 116 -32.27 -19.77 -15.35
N SER A 117 -31.85 -18.55 -15.00
CA SER A 117 -32.52 -17.30 -15.38
C SER A 117 -31.53 -16.37 -16.09
N PHE A 118 -31.91 -15.95 -17.30
CA PHE A 118 -31.20 -14.96 -18.08
C PHE A 118 -32.05 -13.71 -18.15
N THR A 119 -31.55 -12.58 -17.66
CA THR A 119 -32.36 -11.35 -17.54
C THR A 119 -31.57 -10.16 -18.04
N ASN A 120 -32.18 -9.37 -18.94
CA ASN A 120 -31.55 -8.13 -19.41
C ASN A 120 -31.29 -7.19 -18.23
N ASN A 121 -30.08 -6.63 -18.18
CA ASN A 121 -29.58 -5.69 -17.16
C ASN A 121 -29.44 -6.26 -15.74
N ASN A 122 -29.50 -7.58 -15.57
CA ASN A 122 -29.31 -8.26 -14.30
C ASN A 122 -28.26 -9.38 -14.46
N LEU A 123 -27.84 -9.97 -13.34
CA LEU A 123 -26.90 -11.10 -13.39
C LEU A 123 -27.59 -12.38 -13.82
N ASP A 124 -26.96 -13.08 -14.75
CA ASP A 124 -27.36 -14.43 -15.12
C ASP A 124 -27.08 -15.37 -13.95
N THR A 125 -28.14 -15.99 -13.43
CA THR A 125 -28.10 -16.77 -12.20
C THR A 125 -28.77 -18.11 -12.40
N GLU A 126 -28.42 -19.07 -11.55
CA GLU A 126 -29.11 -20.33 -11.44
C GLU A 126 -29.47 -20.63 -9.98
N SER A 127 -30.69 -21.12 -9.78
CA SER A 127 -31.20 -21.58 -8.50
C SER A 127 -31.22 -23.11 -8.49
N ILE A 128 -30.55 -23.70 -7.50
CA ILE A 128 -30.37 -25.14 -7.38
C ILE A 128 -31.04 -25.61 -6.10
N THR A 129 -31.93 -26.59 -6.23
CA THR A 129 -32.58 -27.26 -5.09
C THR A 129 -31.99 -28.65 -4.92
N VAL A 130 -31.48 -28.93 -3.72
CA VAL A 130 -30.97 -30.25 -3.35
C VAL A 130 -31.80 -30.87 -2.23
N THR A 131 -32.07 -32.17 -2.32
CA THR A 131 -32.47 -32.99 -1.17
C THR A 131 -31.23 -33.62 -0.55
N TYR A 132 -31.33 -34.04 0.70
CA TYR A 132 -30.21 -34.60 1.45
C TYR A 132 -30.71 -35.55 2.53
N GLU A 133 -29.89 -36.53 2.89
CA GLU A 133 -30.24 -37.51 3.93
C GLU A 133 -29.67 -37.15 5.30
N TYR A 134 -28.58 -36.37 5.33
CA TYR A 134 -27.95 -35.93 6.57
C TYR A 134 -27.51 -34.47 6.46
N ILE A 135 -27.78 -33.71 7.53
CA ILE A 135 -27.37 -32.32 7.67
C ILE A 135 -26.66 -32.12 9.01
N VAL A 136 -25.62 -31.30 9.00
CA VAL A 136 -24.98 -30.75 10.19
C VAL A 136 -24.92 -29.24 10.04
N CYS A 137 -25.29 -28.53 11.09
CA CYS A 137 -25.20 -27.09 11.22
C CYS A 137 -24.36 -26.75 12.46
N LYS A 138 -23.36 -25.88 12.33
CA LYS A 138 -22.50 -25.48 13.46
C LYS A 138 -22.33 -23.96 13.50
N HIS A 139 -22.55 -23.37 14.68
CA HIS A 139 -22.09 -22.03 14.98
C HIS A 139 -20.68 -22.11 15.57
N LEU A 140 -19.67 -21.75 14.77
CA LEU A 140 -18.25 -21.95 15.08
C LEU A 140 -17.75 -21.06 16.24
N ILE A 141 -18.31 -19.86 16.39
CA ILE A 141 -17.91 -18.93 17.46
C ILE A 141 -18.62 -19.24 18.79
N ALA A 142 -19.91 -19.62 18.75
CA ALA A 142 -20.72 -19.93 19.92
C ALA A 142 -20.64 -21.41 20.34
N ASN A 143 -19.97 -22.25 19.54
CA ASN A 143 -19.80 -23.69 19.74
C ASN A 143 -21.12 -24.45 19.94
N THR A 144 -22.17 -24.08 19.21
CA THR A 144 -23.43 -24.83 19.16
C THR A 144 -23.53 -25.63 17.87
N GLU A 145 -24.08 -26.83 17.94
CA GLU A 145 -24.27 -27.69 16.77
C GLU A 145 -25.64 -28.36 16.77
N PHE A 146 -26.12 -28.66 15.56
CA PHE A 146 -27.30 -29.45 15.28
C PHE A 146 -26.96 -30.43 14.17
N ASP A 147 -27.30 -31.70 14.34
CA ASP A 147 -27.25 -32.68 13.27
C ASP A 147 -28.51 -33.53 13.24
N TYR A 148 -28.88 -33.95 12.03
CA TYR A 148 -30.06 -34.77 11.83
C TYR A 148 -29.90 -35.69 10.63
N LEU A 149 -30.29 -36.95 10.84
CA LEU A 149 -30.32 -38.01 9.84
C LEU A 149 -31.77 -38.34 9.51
N ALA A 150 -32.17 -38.09 8.26
CA ALA A 150 -33.52 -38.34 7.79
C ALA A 150 -33.84 -39.84 7.66
N PHE A 151 -32.84 -40.67 7.38
CA PHE A 151 -33.01 -42.12 7.13
C PHE A 151 -31.97 -42.96 7.91
N PRO A 152 -32.35 -43.58 9.05
CA PRO A 152 -31.43 -44.32 9.93
C PRO A 152 -30.78 -45.57 9.31
N ALA A 153 -31.42 -46.19 8.32
CA ALA A 153 -30.97 -47.47 7.76
C ALA A 153 -29.72 -47.37 6.86
N GLU A 154 -29.37 -46.18 6.39
CA GLU A 154 -28.33 -45.98 5.36
C GLU A 154 -27.09 -45.21 5.86
N TYR A 155 -26.98 -44.96 7.17
CA TYR A 155 -25.88 -44.15 7.74
C TYR A 155 -24.49 -44.63 7.32
N ASN A 156 -24.26 -45.95 7.31
CA ASN A 156 -22.97 -46.56 6.93
C ASN A 156 -22.71 -46.59 5.41
N ALA A 157 -23.70 -46.26 4.59
CA ALA A 157 -23.62 -46.21 3.12
C ALA A 157 -23.57 -44.76 2.58
N MET A 158 -23.52 -43.75 3.46
CA MET A 158 -23.45 -42.35 3.06
C MET A 158 -22.12 -42.05 2.36
N PHE A 159 -22.20 -41.42 1.19
CA PHE A 159 -21.03 -40.93 0.47
C PHE A 159 -20.32 -39.86 1.32
N ILE A 160 -19.10 -40.17 1.74
CA ILE A 160 -18.17 -39.23 2.38
C ILE A 160 -16.89 -39.26 1.54
N PRO A 161 -16.49 -38.14 0.91
CA PRO A 161 -15.26 -38.10 0.13
C PRO A 161 -14.08 -38.44 1.06
N ARG A 162 -13.19 -39.34 0.60
CA ARG A 162 -11.95 -39.64 1.34
C ARG A 162 -11.16 -38.34 1.49
N ARG A 163 -10.90 -37.90 2.73
CA ARG A 163 -9.95 -36.81 2.99
C ARG A 163 -8.62 -37.17 2.34
N VAL A 164 -8.26 -36.45 1.29
CA VAL A 164 -6.95 -36.56 0.66
C VAL A 164 -5.94 -35.98 1.65
N ARG A 165 -5.17 -36.84 2.33
CA ARG A 165 -3.89 -36.41 2.93
C ARG A 165 -3.04 -35.85 1.78
N PRO A 166 -2.31 -34.72 1.97
CA PRO A 166 -1.42 -34.22 0.93
C PRO A 166 -0.54 -35.36 0.43
N ALA A 167 -0.60 -35.62 -0.88
CA ALA A 167 -0.15 -36.87 -1.45
C ALA A 167 1.36 -37.07 -1.22
N ARG A 168 1.70 -38.17 -0.54
CA ARG A 168 3.05 -38.73 -0.48
C ARG A 168 3.41 -39.22 -1.88
N LYS A 169 4.41 -38.61 -2.53
CA LYS A 169 4.93 -39.01 -3.85
C LYS A 169 5.27 -40.52 -3.85
N THR A 170 4.55 -41.31 -4.66
CA THR A 170 4.88 -42.73 -4.91
C THR A 170 5.96 -42.83 -5.98
N ILE A 171 6.94 -43.68 -5.71
CA ILE A 171 8.11 -43.99 -6.55
C ILE A 171 7.66 -44.82 -7.78
N PRO A 172 8.05 -44.50 -9.03
CA PRO A 172 7.80 -45.35 -10.19
C PRO A 172 8.74 -46.57 -10.22
N ALA A 173 8.25 -47.70 -10.73
CA ALA A 173 9.03 -48.91 -11.01
C ALA A 173 10.15 -48.67 -12.06
N PRO A 174 11.25 -49.46 -12.04
CA PRO A 174 12.49 -49.12 -12.75
C PRO A 174 12.36 -49.27 -14.27
N VAL A 175 12.57 -48.15 -14.98
CA VAL A 175 12.95 -48.10 -16.41
C VAL A 175 14.47 -48.34 -16.48
N PRO A 176 15.02 -48.96 -17.55
CA PRO A 176 16.44 -49.32 -17.62
C PRO A 176 17.34 -48.16 -17.19
N THR A 177 18.27 -48.46 -16.28
CA THR A 177 19.15 -47.50 -15.62
C THR A 177 19.90 -46.62 -16.61
N VAL A 178 19.35 -45.43 -16.85
CA VAL A 178 20.13 -44.24 -17.12
C VAL A 178 20.16 -43.49 -15.80
N ASN A 179 21.34 -43.38 -15.19
CA ASN A 179 21.52 -42.76 -13.89
C ASN A 179 20.77 -41.42 -13.84
N PRO A 180 19.75 -41.25 -12.97
CA PRO A 180 19.06 -39.98 -12.85
C PRO A 180 20.01 -38.99 -12.19
N VAL A 181 20.29 -37.91 -12.92
CA VAL A 181 20.89 -36.70 -12.38
C VAL A 181 20.03 -36.25 -11.18
N PRO A 182 20.61 -35.97 -10.00
CA PRO A 182 19.84 -35.56 -8.83
C PRO A 182 18.97 -34.33 -9.14
N PRO A 183 17.75 -34.23 -8.58
CA PRO A 183 16.91 -33.06 -8.76
C PRO A 183 17.67 -31.82 -8.25
N PRO A 184 17.63 -30.71 -9.00
CA PRO A 184 18.31 -29.48 -8.58
C PRO A 184 17.73 -29.00 -7.24
N PRO A 185 18.56 -28.35 -6.40
CA PRO A 185 18.13 -27.83 -5.11
C PRO A 185 16.95 -26.86 -5.25
N GLU A 186 16.07 -26.85 -4.26
CA GLU A 186 14.89 -25.98 -4.18
C GLU A 186 15.38 -24.56 -3.82
N VAL A 187 15.63 -23.74 -4.84
CA VAL A 187 16.15 -22.37 -4.67
C VAL A 187 14.98 -21.41 -4.42
N THR A 188 14.97 -20.73 -3.27
CA THR A 188 13.99 -19.66 -2.98
C THR A 188 14.24 -18.48 -3.94
N PRO A 189 13.24 -18.06 -4.73
CA PRO A 189 13.42 -16.98 -5.70
C PRO A 189 13.53 -15.62 -5.00
N VAL A 190 14.44 -14.78 -5.48
CA VAL A 190 14.71 -13.45 -4.93
C VAL A 190 14.38 -12.36 -5.95
N TYR A 191 13.86 -11.24 -5.46
CA TYR A 191 13.39 -10.11 -6.27
C TYR A 191 14.54 -9.46 -7.04
N ALA A 192 15.59 -9.14 -6.30
CA ALA A 192 16.82 -8.55 -6.82
C ALA A 192 18.02 -9.30 -6.28
N LYS A 193 19.01 -9.51 -7.14
CA LYS A 193 20.36 -9.99 -6.80
C LYS A 193 21.38 -9.36 -7.74
N SER A 194 22.63 -9.33 -7.31
CA SER A 194 23.71 -8.82 -8.14
C SER A 194 23.90 -9.69 -9.39
N CYS A 195 24.06 -9.04 -10.55
CA CYS A 195 24.42 -9.69 -11.80
C CYS A 195 25.84 -10.30 -11.79
N LEU A 196 26.67 -9.95 -10.80
CA LEU A 196 27.99 -10.55 -10.59
C LEU A 196 27.92 -11.96 -9.99
N LYS A 197 26.76 -12.36 -9.45
CA LYS A 197 26.54 -13.71 -8.93
C LYS A 197 26.30 -14.69 -10.08
N GLU A 198 26.80 -15.91 -9.90
CA GLU A 198 26.62 -16.97 -10.89
C GLU A 198 25.13 -17.27 -11.15
N LYS A 199 24.82 -17.70 -12.37
CA LYS A 199 23.44 -18.02 -12.77
C LYS A 199 22.88 -19.15 -11.89
N GLY A 200 21.79 -18.85 -11.18
CA GLY A 200 21.14 -19.76 -10.21
C GLY A 200 21.62 -19.61 -8.75
N CYS A 201 22.65 -18.82 -8.48
CA CYS A 201 23.00 -18.39 -7.13
C CYS A 201 22.04 -17.28 -6.69
N THR A 202 21.47 -17.40 -5.50
CA THR A 202 20.63 -16.38 -4.89
C THR A 202 21.30 -15.76 -3.66
N ASP A 203 22.60 -16.00 -3.44
CA ASP A 203 23.32 -15.46 -2.30
C ASP A 203 23.52 -13.94 -2.40
N ALA A 204 23.55 -13.28 -1.26
CA ALA A 204 23.85 -11.86 -1.18
C ALA A 204 25.31 -11.56 -1.58
N GLY A 205 25.58 -10.33 -2.05
CA GLY A 205 26.94 -9.87 -2.30
C GLY A 205 27.75 -9.84 -1.01
N THR A 206 29.03 -10.18 -1.11
CA THR A 206 29.98 -10.19 0.03
C THR A 206 30.98 -9.04 -0.05
N ALA A 207 30.88 -8.21 -1.07
CA ALA A 207 31.77 -7.08 -1.32
C ALA A 207 30.93 -5.86 -1.72
N GLU A 208 31.54 -4.68 -1.60
CA GLU A 208 30.94 -3.44 -2.08
C GLU A 208 30.82 -3.46 -3.60
N GLU A 209 29.66 -3.06 -4.12
CA GLU A 209 29.39 -3.00 -5.55
C GLU A 209 28.36 -1.91 -5.89
N PRO A 210 28.34 -1.37 -7.13
CA PRO A 210 27.38 -0.34 -7.51
C PRO A 210 25.94 -0.90 -7.59
N ALA A 211 24.95 -0.06 -7.28
CA ALA A 211 23.52 -0.40 -7.38
C ALA A 211 23.10 -0.80 -8.81
N GLU A 212 23.82 -0.33 -9.83
CA GLU A 212 23.63 -0.68 -11.25
C GLU A 212 23.75 -2.19 -11.52
N ASN A 213 24.47 -2.92 -10.67
CA ASN A 213 24.57 -4.39 -10.78
C ASN A 213 23.26 -5.10 -10.44
N PHE A 214 22.28 -4.40 -9.85
CA PHE A 214 20.96 -4.92 -9.50
C PHE A 214 19.87 -4.43 -10.44
N GLY A 215 20.00 -3.21 -10.96
CA GLY A 215 19.01 -2.59 -11.83
C GLY A 215 19.25 -1.09 -11.99
N GLN A 216 18.33 -0.41 -12.67
CA GLN A 216 18.38 1.03 -12.86
C GLN A 216 17.87 1.73 -11.61
N MET A 217 18.67 2.64 -11.05
CA MET A 217 18.33 3.39 -9.85
C MET A 217 18.02 4.84 -10.21
N VAL A 218 16.95 5.36 -9.62
CA VAL A 218 16.51 6.74 -9.83
C VAL A 218 16.07 7.34 -8.51
N ILE A 219 16.25 8.65 -8.38
CA ILE A 219 15.78 9.41 -7.24
C ILE A 219 14.72 10.41 -7.70
N PHE A 220 13.57 10.31 -7.05
CA PHE A 220 12.47 11.24 -7.20
C PHE A 220 12.42 12.17 -6.01
N ALA A 221 12.09 13.42 -6.31
CA ALA A 221 11.86 14.40 -5.30
C ALA A 221 10.66 15.26 -5.66
N GLN A 222 9.75 15.47 -4.70
CA GLN A 222 8.68 16.41 -4.91
C GLN A 222 9.22 17.84 -4.94
N PRO A 223 8.64 18.74 -5.75
CA PRO A 223 8.98 20.15 -5.70
C PRO A 223 8.71 20.68 -4.28
N ALA A 224 9.54 21.63 -3.83
CA ALA A 224 9.49 22.25 -2.50
C ALA A 224 8.29 23.19 -2.31
N VAL A 225 7.14 22.81 -2.89
CA VAL A 225 5.87 23.46 -2.64
C VAL A 225 5.56 23.18 -1.17
N ASP A 226 5.89 24.14 -0.31
CA ASP A 226 5.44 24.17 1.08
C ASP A 226 3.92 24.41 1.05
N ASP A 227 3.21 23.37 0.60
CA ASP A 227 1.76 23.33 0.52
C ASP A 227 1.17 22.96 1.87
N CYS A 228 1.93 23.02 3.00
CA CYS A 228 1.47 22.87 4.39
C CYS A 228 0.30 23.79 4.79
N CYS A 229 -0.17 24.56 3.84
CA CYS A 229 -0.79 25.84 3.96
C CYS A 229 -1.85 26.06 2.86
N GLY A 230 -1.92 25.26 1.79
CA GLY A 230 -2.98 25.36 0.76
C GLY A 230 -2.64 26.24 -0.47
N TYR A 231 -1.36 26.36 -0.84
CA TYR A 231 -0.93 27.10 -2.03
C TYR A 231 -0.97 26.24 -3.28
N ARG A 232 -2.09 26.32 -4.00
CA ARG A 232 -2.17 25.81 -5.37
C ARG A 232 -1.74 26.92 -6.33
N HIS A 233 -0.56 26.80 -6.93
CA HIS A 233 -0.13 27.66 -8.04
C HIS A 233 -0.47 26.99 -9.38
N GLN A 234 -1.12 27.72 -10.28
CA GLN A 234 -1.13 27.40 -11.70
C GLN A 234 0.22 27.88 -12.29
N PRO A 235 0.86 27.12 -13.18
CA PRO A 235 2.13 27.57 -13.79
C PRO A 235 1.94 28.90 -14.52
N ASP A 236 2.91 29.80 -14.38
CA ASP A 236 2.85 31.19 -14.86
C ASP A 236 2.55 31.30 -16.37
N ASP A 237 1.43 31.98 -16.67
CA ASP A 237 0.92 32.36 -18.00
C ASP A 237 1.78 33.43 -18.69
N ARG A 238 3.02 33.09 -19.09
CA ARG A 238 3.76 33.94 -20.05
C ARG A 238 4.12 33.28 -21.38
N SER A 239 3.78 32.00 -21.59
CA SER A 239 3.78 31.44 -22.94
C SER A 239 2.89 30.21 -23.10
N ALA A 240 1.58 30.38 -23.23
CA ALA A 240 0.78 29.57 -24.17
C ALA A 240 -0.67 30.05 -24.20
N ILE A 241 -1.13 30.34 -25.40
CA ILE A 241 -2.53 30.51 -25.75
C ILE A 241 -3.21 29.15 -25.54
N HIS A 242 -4.30 29.06 -24.74
CA HIS A 242 -5.52 28.24 -24.96
C HIS A 242 -6.38 28.12 -23.66
N PRO A 243 -7.71 27.97 -23.75
CA PRO A 243 -8.64 28.13 -22.61
C PRO A 243 -8.71 26.89 -21.69
N PRO A 244 -9.20 27.04 -20.44
CA PRO A 244 -9.25 25.95 -19.47
C PRO A 244 -10.41 24.98 -19.76
N VAL A 245 -10.17 23.69 -19.54
CA VAL A 245 -11.21 22.64 -19.59
C VAL A 245 -11.69 22.35 -18.17
N GLU A 246 -13.00 22.42 -17.96
CA GLU A 246 -13.70 22.01 -16.73
C GLU A 246 -13.50 20.51 -16.46
N GLY A 247 -13.21 20.13 -15.21
CA GLY A 247 -13.43 18.75 -14.73
C GLY A 247 -12.28 17.99 -14.06
N ALA A 248 -11.19 18.62 -13.60
CA ALA A 248 -10.10 17.90 -12.93
C ALA A 248 -10.33 17.76 -11.40
N ALA A 249 -10.69 16.55 -10.96
CA ALA A 249 -10.66 16.11 -9.57
C ALA A 249 -9.20 15.96 -9.07
N VAL A 250 -8.94 16.45 -7.85
CA VAL A 250 -7.71 16.33 -7.01
C VAL A 250 -6.34 16.68 -7.66
N PRO A 251 -5.59 17.70 -7.20
CA PRO A 251 -4.26 18.00 -7.74
C PRO A 251 -3.22 16.98 -7.25
N TRP A 252 -2.66 16.19 -8.17
CA TRP A 252 -1.46 15.40 -7.93
C TRP A 252 -0.21 16.30 -7.97
N VAL A 253 0.68 16.15 -6.99
CA VAL A 253 2.00 16.81 -7.01
C VAL A 253 3.00 15.86 -7.63
N LEU A 254 3.39 16.15 -8.88
CA LEU A 254 4.34 15.35 -9.64
C LEU A 254 5.71 15.35 -8.96
N ALA A 255 6.30 14.17 -8.75
CA ALA A 255 7.68 14.07 -8.31
C ALA A 255 8.61 14.17 -9.52
N SER A 256 9.66 14.96 -9.41
CA SER A 256 10.65 15.12 -10.47
C SER A 256 11.83 14.19 -10.24
N GLN A 257 12.34 13.60 -11.32
CA GLN A 257 13.62 12.91 -11.31
C GLN A 257 14.74 13.93 -11.09
N VAL A 258 15.59 13.68 -10.09
CA VAL A 258 16.69 14.58 -9.71
C VAL A 258 18.07 13.92 -9.77
N TRP A 259 18.11 12.60 -10.00
CA TRP A 259 19.33 11.81 -10.16
C TRP A 259 19.02 10.46 -10.84
N GLY A 260 20.02 9.90 -11.53
CA GLY A 260 19.95 8.61 -12.20
C GLY A 260 19.30 8.68 -13.58
N GLU A 261 19.23 7.56 -14.28
CA GLU A 261 18.48 7.37 -15.53
C GLU A 261 17.65 6.08 -15.41
N TRP A 262 16.46 6.08 -16.00
CA TRP A 262 15.64 4.87 -16.11
C TRP A 262 15.08 4.70 -17.53
N SER A 263 14.68 3.49 -17.88
CA SER A 263 14.12 3.17 -19.19
C SER A 263 12.60 3.03 -19.19
N LEU A 264 11.93 3.28 -18.05
CA LEU A 264 10.49 3.10 -17.89
C LEU A 264 9.74 4.38 -18.29
N GLY A 265 8.77 4.31 -19.20
CA GLY A 265 7.95 5.47 -19.57
C GLY A 265 6.93 5.82 -18.49
N GLY A 266 6.73 7.12 -18.19
CA GLY A 266 5.74 7.59 -17.21
C GLY A 266 6.30 8.53 -16.15
N VAL A 267 5.45 9.01 -15.24
CA VAL A 267 5.79 9.96 -14.17
C VAL A 267 5.34 9.40 -12.81
N LEU A 268 6.26 9.38 -11.83
CA LEU A 268 5.94 9.09 -10.44
C LEU A 268 5.41 10.36 -9.75
N SER A 269 4.32 10.21 -9.00
CA SER A 269 3.69 11.29 -8.25
C SER A 269 3.36 10.81 -6.84
N ALA A 270 3.21 11.73 -5.90
CA ALA A 270 2.66 11.41 -4.60
C ALA A 270 1.63 12.47 -4.17
N ALA A 271 0.50 12.06 -3.61
CA ALA A 271 -0.50 12.96 -3.07
C ALA A 271 -0.94 12.55 -1.67
N ARG A 272 -1.25 13.53 -0.83
CA ARG A 272 -1.95 13.34 0.45
C ARG A 272 -3.02 14.41 0.57
N GLY A 273 -4.06 14.13 1.35
CA GLY A 273 -4.93 15.17 1.92
C GLY A 273 -4.25 16.05 2.98
N VAL A 274 -3.02 15.70 3.39
CA VAL A 274 -2.14 16.50 4.26
C VAL A 274 -0.79 16.71 3.54
N PRO A 275 -0.42 17.94 3.19
CA PRO A 275 0.78 18.30 2.43
C PRO A 275 2.06 17.68 3.01
N TYR A 276 2.78 16.98 2.13
CA TYR A 276 3.99 16.21 2.40
C TYR A 276 5.16 16.94 1.74
N ILE A 277 5.96 17.68 2.51
CA ILE A 277 7.04 18.52 1.99
C ILE A 277 8.35 17.74 2.01
N GLY A 278 9.14 17.87 0.95
CA GLY A 278 10.50 17.31 0.90
C GLY A 278 10.52 15.78 0.79
N ALA A 279 9.44 15.21 0.24
CA ALA A 279 9.35 13.80 -0.09
C ALA A 279 10.49 13.38 -1.01
N LEU A 280 11.37 12.53 -0.48
CA LEU A 280 12.42 11.88 -1.25
C LEU A 280 12.05 10.42 -1.40
N ALA A 281 12.09 9.93 -2.64
CA ALA A 281 11.92 8.53 -2.94
C ALA A 281 13.08 8.05 -3.79
N SER A 282 13.58 6.86 -3.49
CA SER A 282 14.51 6.15 -4.37
C SER A 282 13.78 4.96 -4.95
N ALA A 283 13.94 4.72 -6.26
CA ALA A 283 13.32 3.59 -6.92
C ALA A 283 14.38 2.77 -7.67
N LEU A 284 14.33 1.45 -7.49
CA LEU A 284 15.10 0.50 -8.28
C LEU A 284 14.14 -0.18 -9.27
N TYR A 285 14.38 0.05 -10.56
CA TYR A 285 13.70 -0.64 -11.64
C TYR A 285 14.59 -1.73 -12.22
N ILE A 286 14.05 -2.95 -12.28
CA ILE A 286 14.75 -4.11 -12.82
C ILE A 286 13.93 -4.60 -14.02
N PRO A 287 14.32 -4.29 -15.26
CA PRO A 287 13.61 -4.75 -16.45
C PRO A 287 13.43 -6.28 -16.51
N SER A 288 14.34 -6.99 -15.83
CA SER A 288 14.42 -8.44 -15.70
C SER A 288 14.24 -8.91 -14.25
N ALA A 289 13.36 -8.27 -13.47
CA ALA A 289 13.12 -8.62 -12.06
C ALA A 289 12.87 -10.14 -11.89
N GLY A 290 13.66 -10.80 -11.04
CA GLY A 290 13.60 -12.26 -10.84
C GLY A 290 14.22 -13.13 -11.94
N GLU A 291 14.74 -12.56 -13.04
CA GLU A 291 15.41 -13.32 -14.10
C GLU A 291 16.69 -13.97 -13.55
N GLY A 292 16.83 -15.29 -13.76
CA GLY A 292 17.99 -16.03 -13.26
C GLY A 292 18.02 -16.30 -11.76
N SER A 293 17.00 -15.85 -11.00
CA SER A 293 16.63 -16.38 -9.67
C SER A 293 15.87 -17.72 -9.80
N ALA A 294 15.43 -18.06 -11.03
CA ALA A 294 14.46 -19.10 -11.34
C ALA A 294 15.03 -20.33 -12.07
N ARG A 295 16.14 -20.95 -11.66
CA ARG A 295 16.42 -22.33 -12.12
C ARG A 295 15.54 -23.34 -11.36
N VAL A 296 14.23 -23.13 -11.41
CA VAL A 296 13.18 -24.08 -11.03
C VAL A 296 12.72 -24.78 -12.32
N PRO A 297 12.92 -26.10 -12.49
CA PRO A 297 12.59 -26.78 -13.74
C PRO A 297 11.08 -26.69 -14.11
N GLY A 298 10.78 -26.33 -15.37
CA GLY A 298 9.43 -26.49 -15.98
C GLY A 298 8.46 -25.30 -15.83
N ARG A 299 8.94 -24.06 -15.72
CA ARG A 299 8.11 -22.85 -15.54
C ARG A 299 8.39 -21.78 -16.62
N ASP A 300 7.42 -20.90 -16.82
CA ASP A 300 7.47 -19.78 -17.79
C ASP A 300 8.19 -18.54 -17.23
N GLU A 301 8.42 -17.55 -18.10
CA GLU A 301 9.17 -16.31 -17.84
C GLU A 301 8.42 -15.32 -16.92
N PHE A 302 7.11 -15.48 -16.72
CA PHE A 302 6.25 -14.53 -15.99
C PHE A 302 5.86 -15.01 -14.58
N TRP A 303 6.20 -16.25 -14.23
CA TRP A 303 5.83 -16.90 -12.97
C TRP A 303 6.20 -16.08 -11.72
N TYR A 304 7.37 -15.46 -11.69
CA TYR A 304 7.81 -14.73 -10.50
C TYR A 304 7.08 -13.39 -10.30
N GLU A 305 6.70 -12.72 -11.39
CA GLU A 305 5.84 -11.53 -11.33
C GLU A 305 4.44 -11.87 -10.82
N GLU A 306 3.91 -13.03 -11.21
CA GLU A 306 2.65 -13.53 -10.68
C GLU A 306 2.77 -13.87 -9.19
N GLU A 307 3.87 -14.48 -8.76
CA GLU A 307 4.13 -14.71 -7.33
C GLU A 307 4.16 -13.40 -6.53
N LEU A 308 4.79 -12.35 -7.07
CA LEU A 308 4.77 -11.02 -6.47
C LEU A 308 3.35 -10.42 -6.43
N ARG A 309 2.53 -10.59 -7.49
CA ARG A 309 1.11 -10.17 -7.48
C ARG A 309 0.30 -10.88 -6.39
N GLN A 310 0.49 -12.19 -6.23
CA GLN A 310 -0.15 -12.97 -5.16
C GLN A 310 0.31 -12.52 -3.77
N LYS A 311 1.62 -12.26 -3.60
CA LYS A 311 2.18 -11.71 -2.35
C LYS A 311 1.60 -10.33 -2.04
N ALA A 312 1.41 -9.48 -3.03
CA ALA A 312 0.79 -8.16 -2.86
C ALA A 312 -0.68 -8.26 -2.41
N LEU A 313 -1.47 -9.17 -3.01
CA LEU A 313 -2.87 -9.42 -2.62
C LEU A 313 -2.99 -9.93 -1.18
N ALA A 314 -2.05 -10.77 -0.75
CA ALA A 314 -1.99 -11.31 0.60
C ALA A 314 -1.41 -10.31 1.64
N GLY A 315 -0.91 -9.15 1.21
CA GLY A 315 -0.16 -8.22 2.08
C GLY A 315 1.12 -8.85 2.66
N SER A 316 1.77 -9.72 1.88
CA SER A 316 2.93 -10.50 2.27
C SER A 316 4.25 -9.80 1.90
N THR A 317 5.36 -10.51 2.08
CA THR A 317 6.71 -10.03 1.76
C THR A 317 7.39 -10.89 0.70
N ALA A 318 8.34 -10.29 -0.02
CA ALA A 318 9.22 -10.96 -0.96
C ALA A 318 10.68 -10.83 -0.52
N THR A 319 11.43 -11.89 -0.76
CA THR A 319 12.87 -11.97 -0.49
C THR A 319 13.63 -11.12 -1.50
N THR A 320 14.57 -10.30 -1.03
CA THR A 320 15.50 -9.53 -1.87
C THR A 320 16.93 -9.66 -1.33
N ARG A 321 17.94 -9.46 -2.18
CA ARG A 321 19.35 -9.40 -1.77
C ARG A 321 19.92 -8.00 -1.71
N VAL A 322 19.10 -6.99 -1.99
CA VAL A 322 19.46 -5.59 -1.80
C VAL A 322 18.28 -4.80 -1.25
N ARG A 323 18.57 -3.89 -0.31
CA ARG A 323 17.65 -2.85 0.14
C ARG A 323 18.36 -1.51 0.18
N PHE A 324 17.59 -0.45 0.06
CA PHE A 324 18.10 0.92 0.07
C PHE A 324 17.44 1.69 1.21
N PHE A 325 18.10 2.73 1.68
CA PHE A 325 17.54 3.64 2.68
C PHE A 325 18.20 5.01 2.60
N TRP A 326 17.49 6.02 3.07
CA TRP A 326 17.99 7.39 3.14
C TRP A 326 18.72 7.66 4.44
N ARG A 327 19.90 8.30 4.36
CA ARG A 327 20.59 8.91 5.51
C ARG A 327 21.23 10.22 5.10
N ASP A 328 21.46 11.08 6.08
CA ASP A 328 22.21 12.31 5.83
C ASP A 328 23.72 12.01 5.85
N ASP A 329 24.48 12.62 4.93
CA ASP A 329 25.94 12.54 4.90
C ASP A 329 26.57 13.33 6.06
N ILE A 330 27.91 13.33 6.14
CA ILE A 330 28.66 14.08 7.17
C ILE A 330 28.44 15.60 7.11
N HIS A 331 27.83 16.12 6.03
CA HIS A 331 27.48 17.51 5.82
C HIS A 331 25.97 17.77 6.01
N GLY A 332 25.19 16.77 6.43
CA GLY A 332 23.75 16.88 6.67
C GLY A 332 22.90 16.81 5.40
N ARG A 333 23.47 16.38 4.26
CA ARG A 333 22.74 16.27 2.99
C ARG A 333 22.15 14.86 2.83
N PRO A 334 20.88 14.73 2.43
CA PRO A 334 20.26 13.42 2.25
C PRO A 334 20.88 12.65 1.08
N GLN A 335 21.28 11.42 1.33
CA GLN A 335 21.87 10.48 0.38
C GLN A 335 21.21 9.10 0.50
N VAL A 336 21.23 8.33 -0.58
CA VAL A 336 20.73 6.95 -0.61
C VAL A 336 21.91 5.98 -0.44
N TYR A 337 21.75 5.03 0.48
CA TYR A 337 22.71 3.95 0.72
C TYR A 337 22.07 2.61 0.40
N GLY A 338 22.84 1.69 -0.18
CA GLY A 338 22.43 0.32 -0.45
C GLY A 338 23.12 -0.68 0.47
N VAL A 339 22.41 -1.75 0.84
CA VAL A 339 22.98 -2.85 1.63
C VAL A 339 22.56 -4.21 1.11
N HIS A 340 23.48 -5.17 1.18
CA HIS A 340 23.22 -6.56 0.84
C HIS A 340 22.41 -7.24 1.95
N THR A 341 21.32 -7.91 1.58
CA THR A 341 20.43 -8.58 2.55
C THR A 341 20.55 -10.09 2.43
N GLY A 342 21.33 -10.68 3.33
CA GLY A 342 21.60 -12.12 3.39
C GLY A 342 20.38 -12.98 3.71
N GLU A 343 20.45 -14.27 3.39
CA GLU A 343 19.44 -15.26 3.75
C GLU A 343 19.37 -15.44 5.27
N GLY A 344 18.15 -15.53 5.82
CA GLY A 344 17.92 -15.66 7.25
C GLY A 344 18.20 -14.39 8.05
N THR A 345 18.52 -13.27 7.38
CA THR A 345 18.71 -11.99 8.05
C THR A 345 17.36 -11.30 8.29
N PRO A 346 17.25 -10.48 9.36
CA PRO A 346 16.07 -9.64 9.58
C PRO A 346 15.70 -8.72 8.40
N TYR A 347 16.67 -8.41 7.54
CA TYR A 347 16.51 -7.49 6.41
C TYR A 347 16.09 -8.18 5.11
N GLU A 348 16.01 -9.51 5.08
CA GLU A 348 15.77 -10.33 3.90
C GLU A 348 14.46 -10.01 3.15
N ASN A 349 13.43 -9.57 3.88
CA ASN A 349 12.06 -9.50 3.38
C ASN A 349 11.57 -8.05 3.21
N VAL A 350 10.98 -7.74 2.05
CA VAL A 350 10.37 -6.45 1.70
C VAL A 350 8.87 -6.63 1.47
N ARG A 351 8.06 -5.67 1.91
CA ARG A 351 6.60 -5.70 1.70
C ARG A 351 6.27 -5.57 0.23
N VAL A 352 5.28 -6.33 -0.23
CA VAL A 352 4.80 -6.27 -1.61
C VAL A 352 3.42 -5.62 -1.64
N ALA A 353 3.17 -4.74 -2.58
CA ALA A 353 1.93 -3.99 -2.70
C ALA A 353 1.48 -3.84 -4.15
N ASN A 354 0.16 -3.83 -4.36
CA ASN A 354 -0.42 -3.64 -5.69
C ASN A 354 -0.60 -2.15 -5.99
N MET A 355 -0.21 -1.77 -7.19
CA MET A 355 -0.60 -0.54 -7.84
C MET A 355 -1.94 -0.77 -8.53
N LEU A 356 -2.97 -0.02 -8.17
CA LEU A 356 -4.33 -0.18 -8.70
C LEU A 356 -4.64 0.92 -9.71
N TRP A 357 -5.17 0.56 -10.87
CA TRP A 357 -5.63 1.56 -11.84
C TRP A 357 -6.81 2.34 -11.28
N ASN A 358 -6.72 3.66 -11.32
CA ASN A 358 -7.81 4.56 -10.98
C ASN A 358 -8.31 5.25 -12.26
N GLU A 359 -9.56 4.97 -12.64
CA GLU A 359 -10.18 5.51 -13.85
C GLU A 359 -10.41 7.03 -13.77
N GLU A 360 -10.64 7.58 -12.57
CA GLU A 360 -10.91 9.02 -12.38
C GLU A 360 -9.64 9.86 -12.56
N THR A 361 -8.51 9.35 -12.08
CA THR A 361 -7.21 10.05 -12.12
C THR A 361 -6.32 9.58 -13.27
N GLN A 362 -6.72 8.54 -14.00
CA GLN A 362 -5.98 7.95 -15.13
C GLN A 362 -4.54 7.58 -14.77
N CYS A 363 -4.33 7.09 -13.54
CA CYS A 363 -3.02 6.67 -13.05
C CYS A 363 -3.16 5.43 -12.17
N TYR A 364 -2.05 4.72 -11.96
CA TYR A 364 -1.99 3.64 -10.97
C TYR A 364 -1.70 4.20 -9.59
N GLU A 365 -2.40 3.76 -8.55
CA GLU A 365 -2.31 4.30 -7.20
C GLU A 365 -2.05 3.21 -6.15
N PHE A 366 -1.26 3.55 -5.13
CA PHE A 366 -1.06 2.75 -3.92
C PHE A 366 -0.95 3.65 -2.70
N THR A 367 -1.60 3.28 -1.59
CA THR A 367 -1.47 4.00 -0.31
C THR A 367 -0.82 3.09 0.74
N PRO A 368 0.39 3.41 1.24
CA PRO A 368 1.05 2.68 2.31
C PRO A 368 0.20 2.63 3.58
N ALA A 369 0.08 1.44 4.18
CA ALA A 369 -0.79 1.16 5.34
C ALA A 369 -0.32 1.77 6.68
N HIS A 370 0.77 2.54 6.72
CA HIS A 370 1.19 3.27 7.92
C HIS A 370 0.23 4.44 8.22
N GLY A 371 -0.92 4.09 8.83
CA GLY A 371 -1.82 4.92 9.62
C GLY A 371 -2.53 6.06 8.89
N VAL A 372 -3.76 5.83 8.39
CA VAL A 372 -4.88 6.78 8.04
C VAL A 372 -4.52 8.05 7.23
N ALA A 373 -3.25 8.26 6.88
CA ALA A 373 -2.69 9.45 6.29
C ALA A 373 -1.32 9.12 5.66
N GLY A 374 -1.14 7.96 5.02
CA GLY A 374 0.02 7.59 4.17
C GLY A 374 0.04 8.38 2.85
N PRO A 375 1.17 8.61 2.16
CA PRO A 375 1.16 9.28 0.86
C PRO A 375 0.63 8.32 -0.20
N VAL A 376 -0.39 8.73 -0.95
CA VAL A 376 -0.82 7.99 -2.14
C VAL A 376 0.29 8.13 -3.17
N ILE A 377 0.92 7.02 -3.50
CA ILE A 377 1.90 6.91 -4.57
C ILE A 377 1.14 6.69 -5.85
N ALA A 378 1.32 7.56 -6.82
CA ALA A 378 0.71 7.46 -8.13
C ALA A 378 1.76 7.27 -9.22
N TRP A 379 1.42 6.47 -10.22
CA TRP A 379 2.21 6.27 -11.42
C TRP A 379 1.36 6.60 -12.64
N THR A 380 1.76 7.63 -13.38
CA THR A 380 1.08 8.05 -14.61
C THR A 380 1.80 7.46 -15.83
N PRO A 381 1.16 6.64 -16.66
CA PRO A 381 1.75 6.14 -17.91
C PRO A 381 2.07 7.26 -18.91
N GLU A 382 3.05 7.04 -19.79
CA GLU A 382 3.50 8.02 -20.80
C GLU A 382 2.42 8.36 -21.85
N LYS A 383 1.39 7.52 -22.01
CA LYS A 383 0.26 7.70 -22.94
C LYS A 383 -1.07 7.37 -22.26
N PRO A 384 -1.68 8.30 -21.50
CA PRO A 384 -3.04 8.11 -20.99
C PRO A 384 -4.04 8.05 -22.16
N GLU A 385 -5.12 7.25 -22.05
CA GLU A 385 -6.11 7.04 -23.13
C GLU A 385 -6.80 8.35 -23.57
N THR A 386 -6.77 9.38 -22.73
CA THR A 386 -7.32 10.72 -23.01
C THR A 386 -6.28 11.74 -23.51
N GLY A 387 -5.03 11.32 -23.76
CA GLY A 387 -4.01 12.13 -24.46
C GLY A 387 -3.46 13.33 -23.69
N ASN A 388 -3.84 13.54 -22.43
CA ASN A 388 -3.37 14.66 -21.63
C ASN A 388 -2.21 14.22 -20.72
N LEU A 389 -0.99 14.46 -21.19
CA LEU A 389 0.18 14.56 -20.30
C LEU A 389 0.11 15.91 -19.58
N PRO A 390 0.38 15.99 -18.25
CA PRO A 390 0.71 17.25 -17.62
C PRO A 390 1.93 17.85 -18.32
N GLY A 391 1.70 18.94 -19.07
CA GLY A 391 2.76 19.68 -19.73
C GLY A 391 3.67 20.32 -18.68
N HIS A 392 4.95 19.93 -18.71
CA HIS A 392 6.05 20.41 -17.87
C HIS A 392 6.03 19.99 -16.39
N THR A 393 7.03 19.20 -16.01
CA THR A 393 7.44 18.94 -14.61
C THR A 393 8.09 20.15 -13.93
N GLY A 394 7.96 21.36 -14.50
CA GLY A 394 8.44 22.66 -14.01
C GLY A 394 9.37 22.58 -12.81
N ASN A 395 10.61 22.15 -13.03
CA ASN A 395 11.54 21.90 -11.94
C ASN A 395 12.64 22.96 -11.94
N ASN A 396 12.68 23.78 -10.88
CA ASN A 396 13.83 24.62 -10.54
C ASN A 396 14.76 23.92 -9.51
N ARG A 397 14.53 22.64 -9.18
CA ARG A 397 15.36 21.90 -8.22
C ARG A 397 16.71 21.53 -8.87
N PRO A 398 17.84 21.88 -8.25
CA PRO A 398 19.14 21.40 -8.69
C PRO A 398 19.21 19.86 -8.55
N PRO A 399 19.90 19.16 -9.46
CA PRO A 399 20.17 17.74 -9.32
C PRO A 399 20.75 17.42 -7.94
N ILE A 400 20.38 16.29 -7.35
CA ILE A 400 21.06 15.84 -6.14
C ILE A 400 22.47 15.41 -6.54
N ASP A 401 23.46 16.07 -5.94
CA ASP A 401 24.86 15.69 -6.05
C ASP A 401 25.08 14.40 -5.25
N GLN A 402 24.82 13.28 -5.92
CA GLN A 402 24.98 11.94 -5.39
C GLN A 402 25.95 11.18 -6.30
N ALA A 403 27.02 10.68 -5.70
CA ALA A 403 27.93 9.76 -6.37
C ALA A 403 27.22 8.41 -6.65
N THR A 404 27.87 7.52 -7.38
CA THR A 404 27.39 6.14 -7.60
C THR A 404 26.90 5.53 -6.28
N ILE A 405 25.64 5.09 -6.24
CA ILE A 405 25.08 4.43 -5.05
C ILE A 405 25.79 3.09 -4.88
N LEU A 406 26.52 2.94 -3.77
CA LEU A 406 27.21 1.71 -3.42
C LEU A 406 26.34 0.84 -2.51
N VAL A 407 26.35 -0.46 -2.80
CA VAL A 407 25.70 -1.52 -2.03
C VAL A 407 26.78 -2.22 -1.21
N THR A 408 26.67 -2.15 0.11
CA THR A 408 27.67 -2.68 1.04
C THR A 408 27.18 -3.93 1.78
N PRO A 409 28.06 -4.89 2.12
CA PRO A 409 27.68 -6.07 2.89
C PRO A 409 27.35 -5.71 4.35
N ILE A 410 26.37 -6.41 4.93
CA ILE A 410 26.07 -6.32 6.36
C ILE A 410 27.10 -7.16 7.14
N PRO A 411 27.74 -6.66 8.21
CA PRO A 411 28.75 -7.42 8.93
C PRO A 411 28.13 -8.61 9.67
N ASP A 412 28.56 -9.83 9.35
CA ASP A 412 28.06 -11.08 9.97
C ASP A 412 28.69 -11.37 11.35
N GLY A 413 29.45 -10.42 11.90
CA GLY A 413 30.07 -10.49 13.23
C GLY A 413 31.16 -11.56 13.38
N LYS A 414 31.61 -12.20 12.28
CA LYS A 414 32.57 -13.31 12.34
C LYS A 414 33.97 -13.01 11.84
N ASP A 415 34.19 -12.15 10.84
CA ASP A 415 35.54 -11.76 10.41
C ASP A 415 35.51 -10.40 9.66
N GLU A 416 36.49 -9.54 9.95
CA GLU A 416 36.87 -8.25 9.33
C GLU A 416 35.81 -7.16 9.08
N TYR A 417 36.10 -5.94 9.57
CA TYR A 417 35.28 -4.74 9.43
C TYR A 417 35.17 -4.27 7.96
N THR A 418 34.12 -4.67 7.26
CA THR A 418 33.45 -3.74 6.32
C THR A 418 32.29 -3.11 7.07
N THR A 419 32.59 -2.20 8.00
CA THR A 419 31.56 -1.40 8.65
C THR A 419 30.72 -0.77 7.53
N PRO A 420 29.39 -0.99 7.44
CA PRO A 420 28.56 -0.08 6.68
C PRO A 420 28.91 1.31 7.24
N PRO A 421 29.12 2.33 6.40
CA PRO A 421 29.62 3.62 6.88
C PRO A 421 28.69 4.26 7.93
N PHE A 422 27.47 3.73 8.11
CA PHE A 422 26.43 4.20 9.02
C PHE A 422 25.67 3.04 9.67
N PRO A 423 25.10 3.24 10.88
CA PRO A 423 24.22 2.26 11.50
C PRO A 423 22.95 2.02 10.66
N LEU A 424 22.63 0.74 10.45
CA LEU A 424 21.43 0.31 9.71
C LEU A 424 20.15 0.80 10.43
N PRO A 425 19.11 1.21 9.69
CA PRO A 425 17.78 1.41 10.28
C PRO A 425 17.27 0.11 10.92
N ASP A 426 16.42 0.24 11.94
CA ASP A 426 15.64 -0.90 12.42
C ASP A 426 14.67 -1.38 11.33
N ILE A 427 14.35 -2.67 11.31
CA ILE A 427 13.47 -3.27 10.28
C ILE A 427 12.11 -2.55 10.23
N SER A 428 11.61 -2.09 11.38
CA SER A 428 10.37 -1.33 11.51
C SER A 428 10.39 0.01 10.79
N ASP A 429 11.58 0.58 10.59
CA ASP A 429 11.80 1.93 10.08
C ASP A 429 12.08 1.92 8.57
N PHE A 430 12.29 0.73 7.98
CA PHE A 430 12.31 0.61 6.53
C PHE A 430 10.92 0.90 5.98
N ASN A 431 10.81 1.97 5.20
CA ASN A 431 9.59 2.38 4.51
C ASN A 431 9.69 2.07 2.99
N ASP A 432 10.04 0.82 2.69
CA ASP A 432 10.15 0.29 1.34
C ASP A 432 9.03 -0.69 0.97
N TYR A 433 8.83 -0.79 -0.34
CA TYR A 433 7.83 -1.63 -0.98
C TYR A 433 8.34 -2.13 -2.32
N ILE A 434 7.94 -3.34 -2.69
CA ILE A 434 7.93 -3.79 -4.08
C ILE A 434 6.52 -3.52 -4.61
N LEU A 435 6.41 -2.54 -5.50
CA LEU A 435 5.16 -2.16 -6.16
C LEU A 435 4.95 -3.01 -7.39
N VAL A 436 3.83 -3.73 -7.42
CA VAL A 436 3.48 -4.67 -8.48
C VAL A 436 2.32 -4.09 -9.27
N PHE A 437 2.48 -4.02 -10.59
CA PHE A 437 1.48 -3.49 -11.51
C PHE A 437 0.61 -4.61 -12.08
N PRO A 438 -0.61 -4.28 -12.56
CA PRO A 438 -1.46 -5.22 -13.29
C PRO A 438 -0.71 -5.85 -14.48
N ALA A 439 -0.99 -7.12 -14.80
CA ALA A 439 -0.24 -7.88 -15.80
C ALA A 439 -0.30 -7.27 -17.21
N ASP A 440 -1.40 -6.58 -17.52
CA ASP A 440 -1.69 -5.88 -18.76
C ASP A 440 -1.05 -4.49 -18.86
N SER A 441 -0.49 -3.96 -17.76
CA SER A 441 0.18 -2.65 -17.76
C SER A 441 1.47 -2.61 -18.59
N GLY A 442 2.11 -3.76 -18.80
CA GLY A 442 3.45 -3.84 -19.39
C GLY A 442 4.58 -3.31 -18.50
N ILE A 443 4.28 -2.92 -17.25
CA ILE A 443 5.23 -2.37 -16.28
C ILE A 443 5.69 -3.48 -15.34
N LYS A 444 7.01 -3.71 -15.26
CA LYS A 444 7.59 -4.68 -14.32
C LYS A 444 7.57 -4.12 -12.88
N PRO A 445 7.59 -4.98 -11.84
CA PRO A 445 7.52 -4.52 -10.47
C PRO A 445 8.69 -3.61 -10.08
N ILE A 446 8.40 -2.54 -9.35
CA ILE A 446 9.37 -1.49 -8.99
C ILE A 446 9.61 -1.55 -7.48
N TYR A 447 10.87 -1.65 -7.06
CA TYR A 447 11.22 -1.43 -5.66
C TYR A 447 11.29 0.07 -5.40
N ILE A 448 10.65 0.51 -4.32
CA ILE A 448 10.70 1.90 -3.86
C ILE A 448 11.08 1.95 -2.39
N TYR A 449 11.76 3.01 -2.00
CA TYR A 449 11.89 3.43 -0.61
C TYR A 449 11.41 4.87 -0.49
N LEU A 450 10.48 5.11 0.44
CA LEU A 450 9.98 6.44 0.77
C LEU A 450 10.72 6.99 2.00
N LYS A 451 11.37 8.15 1.88
CA LYS A 451 11.92 8.83 3.05
C LYS A 451 10.77 9.34 3.92
N ASP A 452 10.77 8.99 5.20
CA ASP A 452 9.76 9.52 6.12
C ASP A 452 9.79 11.04 6.19
N ASP A 453 8.61 11.64 6.43
CA ASP A 453 8.48 13.07 6.65
C ASP A 453 9.23 13.47 7.93
N PRO A 454 10.30 14.28 7.85
CA PRO A 454 11.02 14.69 9.04
C PRO A 454 10.14 15.50 10.01
N ARG A 455 9.06 16.14 9.54
CA ARG A 455 8.09 16.84 10.41
C ARG A 455 7.17 15.87 11.17
N LYS A 456 7.08 14.61 10.79
CA LYS A 456 6.31 13.59 11.52
C LYS A 456 7.16 12.79 12.50
N GLN A 457 8.47 13.00 12.50
CA GLN A 457 9.40 12.32 13.37
C GLN A 457 9.59 13.07 14.69
N PRO A 458 9.84 12.36 15.80
CA PRO A 458 10.19 13.01 17.05
C PRO A 458 11.45 13.85 16.94
N GLY A 459 11.54 14.91 17.73
CA GLY A 459 12.78 15.69 17.81
C GLY A 459 12.81 16.67 18.95
N VAL A 460 14.03 17.09 19.27
CA VAL A 460 14.33 18.00 20.38
C VAL A 460 14.52 19.41 19.83
N VAL A 461 13.89 20.38 20.48
CA VAL A 461 13.98 21.79 20.09
C VAL A 461 15.37 22.36 20.38
N THR A 462 15.99 22.93 19.36
CA THR A 462 17.30 23.60 19.44
C THR A 462 17.21 25.06 18.98
N GLY A 463 18.26 25.84 19.22
CA GLY A 463 18.37 27.22 18.74
C GLY A 463 17.98 28.27 19.78
N LYS A 464 18.42 29.51 19.54
CA LYS A 464 18.35 30.61 20.52
C LYS A 464 17.15 31.53 20.33
N GLY A 465 16.64 31.67 19.11
CA GLY A 465 15.69 32.72 18.77
C GLY A 465 16.36 34.09 18.75
N VAL A 466 15.56 35.15 18.62
CA VAL A 466 16.05 36.53 18.48
C VAL A 466 15.47 37.42 19.59
N GLU A 467 16.33 38.21 20.25
CA GLU A 467 15.87 39.23 21.18
C GLU A 467 15.13 40.34 20.44
N LEU A 468 13.90 40.62 20.86
CA LEU A 468 13.10 41.69 20.28
C LEU A 468 13.35 42.99 21.04
N SER A 469 13.46 44.10 20.31
CA SER A 469 13.50 45.42 20.94
C SER A 469 12.15 45.75 21.62
N PRO A 470 12.13 46.49 22.74
CA PRO A 470 10.89 46.92 23.36
C PRO A 470 9.99 47.68 22.38
N GLY A 471 8.70 47.33 22.35
CA GLY A 471 7.72 47.94 21.44
C GLY A 471 7.72 47.38 20.01
N THR A 472 8.57 46.41 19.69
CA THR A 472 8.53 45.71 18.39
C THR A 472 7.17 45.04 18.18
N ARG A 473 6.52 45.36 17.06
CA ARG A 473 5.37 44.61 16.55
C ARG A 473 5.87 43.34 15.89
N TRP A 474 5.82 42.24 16.64
CA TRP A 474 6.53 41.00 16.31
C TRP A 474 6.09 40.43 14.96
N LEU A 475 4.79 40.19 14.77
CA LEU A 475 4.29 39.62 13.52
C LEU A 475 4.24 40.62 12.37
N ASP A 476 4.35 41.93 12.60
CA ASP A 476 4.53 42.89 11.49
C ASP A 476 5.87 42.64 10.76
N MET A 477 6.87 42.09 11.46
CA MET A 477 8.15 41.67 10.86
C MET A 477 7.98 40.57 9.82
N SER A 478 6.85 39.87 9.79
CA SER A 478 6.52 38.96 8.70
C SER A 478 6.38 39.67 7.35
N VAL A 479 6.30 40.99 7.31
CA VAL A 479 6.29 41.79 6.07
C VAL A 479 7.46 42.77 6.06
N THR A 480 7.76 43.40 7.20
CA THR A 480 8.75 44.50 7.26
C THR A 480 10.20 44.03 7.32
N ASN A 481 10.48 42.76 7.62
CA ASN A 481 11.83 42.21 7.73
C ASN A 481 12.44 41.81 6.39
N HIS A 482 12.32 42.66 5.37
CA HIS A 482 12.84 42.39 4.01
C HIS A 482 12.37 41.05 3.41
N GLY A 483 11.20 40.56 3.83
CA GLY A 483 10.65 39.27 3.46
C GLY A 483 11.39 38.05 4.02
N ASN A 484 12.16 38.21 5.10
CA ASN A 484 12.77 37.10 5.86
C ASN A 484 11.83 36.53 6.94
N GLY A 485 10.60 37.03 7.03
CA GLY A 485 9.65 36.63 8.08
C GLY A 485 10.02 37.14 9.48
N ALA A 486 9.13 36.91 10.44
CA ALA A 486 9.36 37.24 11.85
C ALA A 486 10.14 36.10 12.54
N PRO A 487 11.30 36.35 13.16
CA PRO A 487 12.01 35.33 13.93
C PRO A 487 11.24 34.94 15.20
N ILE A 488 11.47 33.73 15.70
CA ILE A 488 10.93 33.32 17.00
C ILE A 488 11.62 34.14 18.11
N PRO A 489 10.86 34.76 19.04
CA PRO A 489 11.43 35.55 20.12
C PRO A 489 12.29 34.68 21.06
N ALA A 490 13.45 35.18 21.48
CA ALA A 490 14.40 34.43 22.30
C ALA A 490 13.79 33.91 23.62
N HIS A 491 12.98 34.72 24.30
CA HIS A 491 12.35 34.32 25.55
C HIS A 491 11.25 33.26 25.38
N ILE A 492 10.64 33.15 24.19
CA ILE A 492 9.74 32.03 23.83
C ILE A 492 10.58 30.80 23.50
N ALA A 493 11.67 30.98 22.75
CA ALA A 493 12.59 29.90 22.42
C ALA A 493 13.18 29.24 23.67
N ASP A 494 13.54 30.02 24.69
CA ASP A 494 14.04 29.52 25.97
C ASP A 494 13.05 28.59 26.69
N LYS A 495 11.74 28.78 26.50
CA LYS A 495 10.72 27.91 27.10
C LYS A 495 10.61 26.57 26.39
N LEU A 496 10.83 26.54 25.08
CA LEU A 496 10.67 25.34 24.25
C LEU A 496 11.98 24.56 24.10
N ARG A 497 13.14 25.21 24.20
CA ARG A 497 14.45 24.60 23.98
C ARG A 497 14.67 23.40 24.90
N GLY A 498 15.15 22.30 24.33
CA GLY A 498 15.42 21.06 25.05
C GLY A 498 14.18 20.20 25.29
N GLN A 499 12.97 20.68 24.96
CA GLN A 499 11.78 19.84 24.95
C GLN A 499 11.76 18.94 23.71
N GLU A 500 11.23 17.73 23.88
CA GLU A 500 11.03 16.76 22.82
C GLU A 500 9.56 16.75 22.40
N PHE A 501 9.31 16.77 21.09
CA PHE A 501 7.97 16.68 20.49
C PHE A 501 7.89 15.44 19.61
N LYS A 502 6.70 14.83 19.51
CA LYS A 502 6.50 13.63 18.68
C LYS A 502 6.45 13.94 17.20
N ASN A 503 5.98 15.13 16.85
CA ASN A 503 5.86 15.65 15.50
C ASN A 503 5.84 17.19 15.54
N PHE A 504 5.96 17.81 14.37
CA PHE A 504 6.04 19.27 14.22
C PHE A 504 4.71 19.98 14.49
N ASP A 505 3.56 19.30 14.33
CA ASP A 505 2.26 19.88 14.67
C ASP A 505 2.14 20.09 16.19
N ASP A 506 2.60 19.12 16.99
CA ASP A 506 2.68 19.24 18.46
C ASP A 506 3.60 20.41 18.86
N PHE A 507 4.73 20.58 18.17
CA PHE A 507 5.63 21.72 18.38
C PHE A 507 4.96 23.05 18.02
N ARG A 508 4.26 23.13 16.88
CA ARG A 508 3.54 24.33 16.44
C ARG A 508 2.48 24.72 17.47
N GLU A 509 1.73 23.74 17.98
CA GLU A 509 0.72 23.97 19.02
C GLU A 509 1.37 24.54 20.29
N ALA A 510 2.46 23.91 20.76
CA ALA A 510 3.20 24.36 21.93
C ALA A 510 3.78 25.77 21.75
N LEU A 511 4.29 26.10 20.56
CA LEU A 511 4.78 27.45 20.25
C LEU A 511 3.70 28.50 20.44
N TRP A 512 2.50 28.28 19.89
CA TRP A 512 1.39 29.23 20.05
C TRP A 512 0.88 29.27 21.49
N LEU A 513 0.86 28.14 22.20
CA LEU A 513 0.50 28.12 23.62
C LEU A 513 1.49 28.90 24.49
N GLU A 514 2.80 28.85 24.22
CA GLU A 514 3.78 29.68 24.93
C GLU A 514 3.61 31.17 24.61
N VAL A 515 3.33 31.51 23.34
CA VAL A 515 2.98 32.90 22.96
C VAL A 515 1.72 33.37 23.71
N SER A 516 0.74 32.49 23.95
CA SER A 516 -0.50 32.82 24.66
C SER A 516 -0.28 33.28 26.11
N LYS A 517 0.83 32.86 26.72
CA LYS A 517 1.20 33.17 28.11
C LYS A 517 1.94 34.49 28.24
N ASP A 518 2.42 35.05 27.13
CA ASP A 518 3.14 36.32 27.10
C ASP A 518 2.18 37.50 26.94
N PRO A 519 2.01 38.36 27.97
CA PRO A 519 1.08 39.48 27.90
C PRO A 519 1.52 40.58 26.91
N VAL A 520 2.83 40.73 26.65
CA VAL A 520 3.38 41.73 25.72
C VAL A 520 3.10 41.31 24.28
N LEU A 521 3.36 40.03 23.95
CA LEU A 521 3.04 39.50 22.62
C LEU A 521 1.51 39.41 22.42
N MET A 522 0.77 38.89 23.40
CA MET A 522 -0.69 38.79 23.35
C MET A 522 -1.40 40.16 23.27
N GLY A 523 -0.77 41.21 23.77
CA GLY A 523 -1.24 42.59 23.62
C GLY A 523 -1.38 43.04 22.17
N GLN A 524 -0.63 42.43 21.24
CA GLN A 524 -0.58 42.81 19.82
C GLN A 524 -1.72 42.22 18.98
N PHE A 525 -2.47 41.25 19.51
CA PHE A 525 -3.48 40.51 18.75
C PHE A 525 -4.91 41.02 18.97
N ILE A 526 -5.76 40.89 17.96
CA ILE A 526 -7.21 41.08 18.09
C ILE A 526 -7.85 39.95 18.91
N GLY A 527 -9.02 40.20 19.49
CA GLY A 527 -9.70 39.25 20.39
C GLY A 527 -9.85 37.83 19.84
N ASN A 528 -10.24 37.68 18.57
CA ASN A 528 -10.38 36.36 17.94
C ASN A 528 -9.05 35.59 17.86
N ASN A 529 -7.95 36.30 17.53
CA ASN A 529 -6.63 35.69 17.50
C ASN A 529 -6.15 35.30 18.89
N LYS A 530 -6.45 36.09 19.93
CA LYS A 530 -6.14 35.70 21.31
C LYS A 530 -6.80 34.37 21.68
N VAL A 531 -8.06 34.18 21.28
CA VAL A 531 -8.78 32.91 21.52
C VAL A 531 -8.12 31.76 20.77
N ASN A 532 -7.77 31.93 19.48
CA ASN A 532 -7.11 30.88 18.70
C ASN A 532 -5.76 30.47 19.29
N ILE A 533 -4.91 31.46 19.59
CA ILE A 533 -3.57 31.23 20.15
C ILE A 533 -3.68 30.53 21.51
N SER A 534 -4.66 30.90 22.36
CA SER A 534 -4.89 30.23 23.65
C SER A 534 -5.34 28.77 23.54
N ARG A 535 -5.76 28.33 22.34
CA ARG A 535 -6.09 26.95 22.01
C ARG A 535 -4.98 26.25 21.21
N GLY A 536 -3.79 26.87 21.12
CA GLY A 536 -2.65 26.35 20.35
C GLY A 536 -2.78 26.48 18.84
N ALA A 537 -3.80 27.20 18.34
CA ALA A 537 -4.00 27.40 16.91
C ALA A 537 -3.27 28.65 16.42
N ALA A 538 -2.77 28.59 15.18
CA ALA A 538 -2.16 29.75 14.52
C ALA A 538 -3.17 30.91 14.36
N PRO A 539 -2.75 32.16 14.63
CA PRO A 539 -3.59 33.32 14.44
C PRO A 539 -3.83 33.64 12.96
N PHE A 540 -4.95 34.31 12.68
CA PHE A 540 -5.22 34.90 11.38
C PHE A 540 -4.28 36.08 11.11
N THR A 541 -3.88 36.22 9.85
CA THR A 541 -3.16 37.38 9.32
C THR A 541 -4.12 38.54 9.03
N PRO A 542 -3.61 39.77 8.85
CA PRO A 542 -4.37 40.82 8.19
C PRO A 542 -4.63 40.50 6.71
N GLU A 543 -5.74 40.98 6.14
CA GLU A 543 -6.15 40.74 4.75
C GLU A 543 -5.04 40.96 3.68
N PRO A 544 -4.19 42.00 3.77
CA PRO A 544 -3.08 42.17 2.81
C PRO A 544 -2.06 41.01 2.77
N GLY A 545 -2.00 40.21 3.84
CA GLY A 545 -1.15 39.03 3.97
C GLY A 545 -1.83 37.74 3.50
N TYR A 546 -3.10 37.77 3.08
CA TYR A 546 -3.79 36.59 2.58
C TYR A 546 -3.21 36.13 1.26
N TYR A 547 -3.27 34.83 1.05
CA TYR A 547 -3.07 34.23 -0.26
C TYR A 547 -4.42 33.80 -0.81
N TYR A 548 -4.73 34.28 -2.02
CA TYR A 548 -5.94 33.96 -2.76
C TYR A 548 -5.57 32.93 -3.81
N GLY A 549 -5.68 31.65 -3.43
CA GLY A 549 -5.49 30.54 -4.35
C GLY A 549 -6.71 30.32 -5.23
N PRO A 550 -6.60 29.46 -6.26
CA PRO A 550 -7.69 29.17 -7.19
C PRO A 550 -8.91 28.52 -6.54
N ASN A 551 -8.72 27.80 -5.42
CA ASN A 551 -9.78 27.03 -4.74
C ASN A 551 -9.94 27.33 -3.25
N GLU A 552 -8.99 28.07 -2.64
CA GLU A 552 -9.02 28.34 -1.20
C GLU A 552 -8.32 29.67 -0.88
N ILE A 553 -8.78 30.34 0.17
CA ILE A 553 -8.14 31.52 0.74
C ILE A 553 -7.36 31.09 1.97
N VAL A 554 -6.05 31.24 1.91
CA VAL A 554 -5.15 30.93 3.02
C VAL A 554 -4.88 32.20 3.80
N ASN A 555 -5.23 32.19 5.08
CA ASN A 555 -5.33 33.42 5.88
C ASN A 555 -4.69 33.34 7.28
N LYS A 556 -4.04 32.24 7.66
CA LYS A 556 -3.35 32.09 8.96
C LYS A 556 -1.84 32.23 8.82
N PHE A 557 -1.15 32.66 9.87
CA PHE A 557 0.32 32.71 9.86
C PHE A 557 0.92 31.30 9.76
N HIS A 558 2.04 31.17 9.04
CA HIS A 558 2.76 29.91 8.86
C HIS A 558 4.15 29.94 9.48
N ILE A 559 4.67 28.75 9.80
CA ILE A 559 6.06 28.58 10.22
C ILE A 559 6.85 28.08 9.01
N HIS A 560 7.72 28.92 8.50
CA HIS A 560 8.60 28.65 7.38
C HIS A 560 10.01 28.28 7.87
N HIS A 561 10.64 27.30 7.22
CA HIS A 561 12.05 26.94 7.47
C HIS A 561 12.97 27.66 6.49
N ILE A 562 13.96 28.40 6.99
CA ILE A 562 14.89 29.22 6.18
C ILE A 562 15.75 28.33 5.28
N ILE A 563 16.45 27.39 5.91
CA ILE A 563 17.05 26.25 5.23
C ILE A 563 15.93 25.22 5.17
N ALA A 564 15.47 24.94 3.97
CA ALA A 564 14.46 23.91 3.74
C ALA A 564 14.89 22.59 4.38
N ILE A 565 13.94 21.87 4.97
CA ILE A 565 14.18 20.59 5.67
C ILE A 565 14.89 19.59 4.74
N GLU A 566 14.53 19.60 3.45
CA GLU A 566 15.15 18.74 2.44
C GLU A 566 16.62 19.06 2.13
N HIS A 567 17.10 20.26 2.49
CA HIS A 567 18.51 20.66 2.38
C HIS A 567 19.28 20.50 3.70
N GLY A 568 18.80 19.62 4.59
CA GLY A 568 19.39 19.40 5.91
C GLY A 568 19.00 20.46 6.94
N GLY A 569 17.98 21.27 6.64
CA GLY A 569 17.44 22.25 7.57
C GLY A 569 16.85 21.57 8.81
N GLY A 570 17.30 21.96 9.99
CA GLY A 570 16.81 21.37 11.24
C GLY A 570 15.30 21.62 11.43
N VAL A 571 14.53 20.53 11.54
CA VAL A 571 13.06 20.56 11.70
C VAL A 571 12.64 21.31 12.96
N TYR A 572 13.30 21.04 14.09
CA TYR A 572 13.02 21.63 15.40
C TYR A 572 14.06 22.71 15.77
N SER A 573 14.82 23.21 14.80
CA SER A 573 15.77 24.31 15.02
C SER A 573 15.04 25.65 14.92
N ILE A 574 14.83 26.30 16.06
CA ILE A 574 14.16 27.60 16.16
C ILE A 574 14.85 28.66 15.31
N ASP A 575 16.18 28.63 15.23
CA ASP A 575 16.95 29.61 14.45
C ASP A 575 16.69 29.45 12.94
N ASN A 576 16.30 28.24 12.53
CA ASN A 576 15.88 27.91 11.19
C ASN A 576 14.41 28.26 10.90
N MET A 577 13.63 28.79 11.86
CA MET A 577 12.20 29.05 11.70
C MET A 577 11.87 30.55 11.59
N ARG A 578 10.87 30.87 10.76
CA ARG A 578 10.31 32.21 10.62
C ARG A 578 8.79 32.16 10.53
N ILE A 579 8.11 33.09 11.21
CA ILE A 579 6.67 33.27 11.05
C ILE A 579 6.42 34.17 9.85
N VAL A 580 5.65 33.69 8.89
CA VAL A 580 5.37 34.39 7.63
C VAL A 580 3.87 34.50 7.40
N THR A 581 3.45 35.56 6.71
CA THR A 581 2.08 35.63 6.20
C THR A 581 1.90 34.66 5.05
N PRO A 582 0.65 34.29 4.72
CA PRO A 582 0.44 33.43 3.60
C PRO A 582 1.04 33.97 2.29
N ARG A 583 0.82 35.25 2.02
CA ARG A 583 1.38 35.91 0.85
C ARG A 583 2.91 35.92 0.81
N LEU A 584 3.57 36.25 1.93
CA LEU A 584 5.04 36.27 1.94
C LEU A 584 5.60 34.87 1.67
N HIS A 585 4.95 33.84 2.23
CA HIS A 585 5.38 32.47 2.03
C HIS A 585 5.34 32.05 0.55
N ASP A 586 4.26 32.40 -0.16
CA ASP A 586 4.18 32.26 -1.63
C ASP A 586 5.32 33.03 -2.32
N GLU A 587 5.52 34.30 -1.96
CA GLU A 587 6.59 35.13 -2.54
C GLU A 587 7.99 34.51 -2.36
N ILE A 588 8.27 33.88 -1.21
CA ILE A 588 9.56 33.22 -0.94
C ILE A 588 9.80 32.03 -1.88
N HIS A 589 8.78 31.24 -2.17
CA HIS A 589 8.93 29.99 -2.91
C HIS A 589 8.72 30.12 -4.43
N TYR A 590 7.93 31.09 -4.89
CA TYR A 590 7.50 31.14 -6.29
C TYR A 590 7.82 32.43 -7.03
N ARG A 591 8.00 33.55 -6.32
CA ARG A 591 8.07 34.87 -6.96
C ARG A 591 9.41 35.58 -6.78
N ARG A 592 10.38 34.93 -6.15
CA ARG A 592 11.72 35.46 -5.88
C ARG A 592 12.79 34.85 -6.75
#